data_AF-A0A8T0W6E7-F1
#
_entry.id   AF-A0A8T0W6E7-F1
#
_cell.length_a   1.000
_cell.length_b   1.000
_cell.length_c   1.000
_cell.angle_alpha   90.00
_cell.angle_beta   90.00
_cell.angle_gamma   90.00
#
_symmetry.space_group_name_H-M   'P 1'
#
loop_
_entity.id
_entity.type
_entity.pdbx_description
1 polymer ?
#
loop_
_entity_poly.entity_id
_entity_poly.type
_entity_poly.pdbx_seq_one_letter_code
_entity_poly.pdbx_strand_id
1 'polypeptide(L)'
;MAKIATNTNHVIVKTSLCLLPPLLLAVVFYLHFQTQLSMFSPVCRCAGQPAAVPGAVVDRLRASATFLPLKDTRQGAETWFISTLNATAEPEAEARNLVFPSPASAGRLLCLAAPSRRDGAKNAYAFAWRDALPRGAVLLPGLAFVSETAYDHTNIWHGLTALVPFASWHARSGCRARPVRWALFHQGEVRTEMSGWLATLEEAATGAAVAIETFDAPGEACFEEAVVFRANVAGMNKERMLRAADFMRCKARAYCGVDASSSSKAGGSGEGEGDASAALRVTLLFRAGARAFKDEAAVTRVFEECRRVGGCAVAAAHANNLTFCEQVRLLSSTDVLISAHGAQMTNMLFMDRNSSVMEFYPLGWKQRAGGGQYVYRWMADWTGMRHEGSWWEPVGEPCPDNPDILDCWKERQIGHNETYFAEWAARVFAAAKERKARSAAAEASSGDQRR
;
A
#
# COMPACT_ATOMS: atom_id res chain seq x y z
N MET A 1 -68.37 -45.45 17.78
CA MET A 1 -67.69 -46.35 18.72
C MET A 1 -66.63 -45.56 19.49
N ALA A 2 -66.67 -45.69 20.82
CA ALA A 2 -65.69 -45.34 21.86
C ALA A 2 -65.09 -43.91 21.97
N LYS A 3 -65.52 -43.22 23.05
CA LYS A 3 -64.78 -42.17 23.76
C LYS A 3 -63.49 -42.74 24.36
N ILE A 4 -62.40 -41.98 24.34
CA ILE A 4 -61.35 -42.07 25.37
C ILE A 4 -61.04 -40.65 25.85
N ALA A 5 -61.29 -40.43 27.14
CA ALA A 5 -61.01 -39.21 27.87
C ALA A 5 -59.54 -39.20 28.35
N THR A 6 -58.89 -38.05 28.16
CA THR A 6 -57.84 -37.40 28.97
C THR A 6 -56.99 -38.24 29.92
N ASN A 7 -55.67 -38.12 29.77
CA ASN A 7 -54.74 -38.27 30.90
C ASN A 7 -53.57 -37.26 30.82
N THR A 8 -53.91 -35.97 30.92
CA THR A 8 -52.95 -34.86 30.84
C THR A 8 -52.16 -34.67 32.15
N ASN A 9 -52.71 -35.09 33.29
CA ASN A 9 -52.05 -34.96 34.60
C ASN A 9 -50.88 -35.93 34.79
N HIS A 10 -50.92 -37.11 34.15
CA HIS A 10 -49.86 -38.11 34.29
C HIS A 10 -48.59 -37.76 33.49
N VAL A 11 -48.73 -36.93 32.45
CA VAL A 11 -47.61 -36.45 31.61
C VAL A 11 -46.89 -35.33 32.34
N ILE A 12 -47.60 -34.35 32.90
CA ILE A 12 -47.00 -33.22 33.61
C ILE A 12 -46.20 -33.69 34.83
N VAL A 13 -46.72 -34.64 35.61
CA VAL A 13 -45.98 -35.20 36.77
C VAL A 13 -44.73 -35.97 36.35
N LYS A 14 -44.77 -36.70 35.23
CA LYS A 14 -43.59 -37.39 34.67
C LYS A 14 -42.53 -36.41 34.16
N THR A 15 -42.95 -35.34 33.47
CA THR A 15 -42.01 -34.32 32.97
C THR A 15 -41.36 -33.54 34.12
N SER A 16 -42.12 -33.24 35.19
CA SER A 16 -41.56 -32.61 36.40
C SER A 16 -40.59 -33.52 37.15
N LEU A 17 -40.86 -34.83 37.25
CA LEU A 17 -39.92 -35.79 37.86
C LEU A 17 -38.65 -36.01 37.03
N CYS A 18 -38.72 -35.89 35.70
CA CYS A 18 -37.54 -36.03 34.83
C CYS A 18 -36.63 -34.80 34.81
N LEU A 19 -37.15 -33.60 35.12
CA LEU A 19 -36.39 -32.35 35.13
C LEU A 19 -35.80 -31.99 36.50
N LEU A 20 -36.30 -32.61 37.58
CA LEU A 20 -35.78 -32.45 38.94
C LEU A 20 -34.31 -32.90 39.11
N PRO A 21 -33.89 -34.08 38.61
CA PRO A 21 -32.50 -34.54 38.71
C PRO A 21 -31.48 -33.63 38.03
N PRO A 22 -31.65 -33.18 36.76
CA PRO A 22 -30.69 -32.27 36.13
C PRO A 22 -30.68 -30.87 36.75
N LEU A 23 -31.82 -30.39 37.28
CA LEU A 23 -31.89 -29.11 37.98
C LEU A 23 -31.14 -29.16 39.32
N LEU A 24 -31.31 -30.24 40.10
CA LEU A 24 -30.55 -30.47 41.32
C LEU A 24 -29.06 -30.62 41.04
N LEU A 25 -28.69 -31.31 39.95
CA LEU A 25 -27.30 -31.42 39.50
C LEU A 25 -26.72 -30.03 39.17
N ALA A 26 -27.47 -29.19 38.45
CA ALA A 26 -27.05 -27.83 38.11
C ALA A 26 -26.89 -26.94 39.35
N VAL A 27 -27.77 -27.06 40.35
CA VAL A 27 -27.63 -26.34 41.63
C VAL A 27 -26.43 -26.85 42.43
N VAL A 28 -26.17 -28.16 42.44
CA VAL A 28 -24.96 -28.72 43.07
C VAL A 28 -23.71 -28.25 42.36
N PHE A 29 -23.67 -28.23 41.02
CA PHE A 29 -22.54 -27.69 40.27
C PHE A 29 -22.37 -26.18 40.49
N TYR A 30 -23.45 -25.41 40.56
CA TYR A 30 -23.40 -23.98 40.85
C TYR A 30 -22.90 -23.70 42.28
N LEU A 31 -23.36 -24.46 43.27
CA LEU A 31 -22.89 -24.36 44.65
C LEU A 31 -21.45 -24.85 44.79
N HIS A 32 -21.04 -25.90 44.07
CA HIS A 32 -19.66 -26.37 44.04
C HIS A 32 -18.74 -25.37 43.33
N PHE A 33 -19.21 -24.69 42.29
CA PHE A 33 -18.48 -23.64 41.60
C PHE A 33 -18.37 -22.37 42.47
N GLN A 34 -19.42 -22.01 43.21
CA GLN A 34 -19.40 -20.94 44.20
C GLN A 34 -18.45 -21.25 45.38
N THR A 35 -18.42 -22.49 45.89
CA THR A 35 -17.49 -22.87 46.96
C THR A 35 -16.05 -23.01 46.47
N GLN A 36 -15.82 -23.48 45.24
CA GLN A 36 -14.51 -23.48 44.60
C GLN A 36 -14.02 -22.05 44.34
N LEU A 37 -14.86 -21.15 43.82
CA LEU A 37 -14.53 -19.72 43.66
C LEU A 37 -14.34 -19.00 45.00
N SER A 38 -15.04 -19.41 46.06
CA SER A 38 -14.82 -18.93 47.42
C SER A 38 -13.53 -19.50 48.05
N MET A 39 -13.06 -20.67 47.63
CA MET A 39 -11.77 -21.25 48.05
C MET A 39 -10.58 -20.73 47.22
N PHE A 40 -10.83 -20.05 46.10
CA PHE A 40 -9.83 -19.28 45.34
C PHE A 40 -9.89 -17.78 45.62
N SER A 41 -10.45 -17.36 46.77
CA SER A 41 -9.96 -16.14 47.41
C SER A 41 -8.69 -16.49 48.18
N PRO A 42 -7.49 -16.04 47.75
CA PRO A 42 -6.36 -16.04 48.65
C PRO A 42 -6.65 -14.94 49.67
N VAL A 43 -7.32 -15.27 50.78
CA VAL A 43 -7.05 -14.58 52.04
C VAL A 43 -5.66 -15.06 52.49
N CYS A 44 -4.65 -14.72 51.71
CA CYS A 44 -3.33 -14.53 52.23
C CYS A 44 -3.46 -13.36 53.20
N ARG A 45 -3.51 -13.66 54.50
CA ARG A 45 -3.09 -12.73 55.53
C ARG A 45 -1.59 -12.48 55.32
N CYS A 46 -1.26 -11.70 54.30
CA CYS A 46 -0.01 -10.97 54.29
C CYS A 46 -0.20 -9.86 55.31
N ALA A 47 0.56 -9.95 56.41
CA ALA A 47 0.85 -8.80 57.26
C ALA A 47 1.11 -7.57 56.37
N GLY A 48 0.48 -6.45 56.73
CA GLY A 48 0.35 -5.27 55.89
C GLY A 48 1.59 -4.96 55.06
N GLN A 49 1.51 -5.21 53.76
CA GLN A 49 2.33 -4.47 52.82
C GLN A 49 1.80 -3.04 52.82
N PRO A 50 2.64 -2.02 53.08
CA PRO A 50 2.20 -0.65 52.91
C PRO A 50 1.67 -0.51 51.49
N ALA A 51 0.49 0.11 51.34
CA ALA A 51 -0.07 0.46 50.05
C ALA A 51 1.05 1.06 49.20
N ALA A 52 1.37 0.43 48.07
CA ALA A 52 2.47 0.86 47.23
C ALA A 52 2.26 2.34 46.92
N VAL A 53 3.21 3.18 47.32
CA VAL A 53 3.21 4.61 47.01
C VAL A 53 2.97 4.74 45.51
N PRO A 54 2.05 5.59 45.02
CA PRO A 54 1.71 5.66 43.60
C PRO A 54 2.95 5.73 42.67
N GLY A 55 4.02 6.41 43.11
CA GLY A 55 5.29 6.45 42.40
C GLY A 55 6.02 5.10 42.27
N ALA A 56 5.95 4.22 43.28
CA ALA A 56 6.57 2.89 43.24
C ALA A 56 5.88 1.94 42.24
N VAL A 57 4.56 2.07 42.06
CA VAL A 57 3.81 1.32 41.04
C VAL A 57 4.19 1.82 39.65
N VAL A 58 4.23 3.14 39.45
CA VAL A 58 4.66 3.74 38.18
C VAL A 58 6.09 3.33 37.84
N ASP A 59 7.02 3.37 38.79
CA ASP A 59 8.40 2.95 38.54
C ASP A 59 8.53 1.47 38.18
N ARG A 60 7.72 0.58 38.78
CA ARG A 60 7.66 -0.83 38.36
C ARG A 60 7.12 -0.98 36.95
N LEU A 61 6.09 -0.22 36.58
CA LEU A 61 5.56 -0.22 35.21
C LEU A 61 6.59 0.28 34.20
N ARG A 62 7.34 1.34 34.53
CA ARG A 62 8.46 1.81 33.71
C ARG A 62 9.53 0.73 33.52
N ALA A 63 9.93 0.08 34.61
CA ALA A 63 10.92 -0.99 34.58
C ALA A 63 10.44 -2.25 33.84
N SER A 64 9.12 -2.42 33.64
CA SER A 64 8.54 -3.55 32.90
C SER A 64 8.61 -3.41 31.37
N ALA A 65 8.95 -2.22 30.86
CA ALA A 65 9.13 -1.99 29.44
C ALA A 65 10.43 -2.65 28.96
N THR A 66 10.33 -3.91 28.53
CA THR A 66 11.46 -4.66 27.96
C THR A 66 11.66 -4.29 26.50
N PHE A 67 12.86 -3.81 26.16
CA PHE A 67 13.27 -3.59 24.78
C PHE A 67 13.69 -4.90 24.11
N LEU A 68 13.08 -5.18 22.96
CA LEU A 68 13.32 -6.35 22.13
C LEU A 68 13.93 -5.90 20.80
N PRO A 69 14.73 -6.75 20.12
CA PRO A 69 15.28 -6.43 18.81
C PRO A 69 14.17 -6.04 17.83
N LEU A 70 14.32 -4.89 17.17
CA LEU A 70 13.38 -4.42 16.16
C LEU A 70 13.34 -5.38 14.98
N LYS A 71 14.52 -5.87 14.56
CA LYS A 71 14.70 -6.94 13.59
C LYS A 71 15.01 -8.25 14.31
N ASP A 72 14.02 -9.12 14.49
CA ASP A 72 14.21 -10.45 15.07
C ASP A 72 14.72 -11.44 14.01
N THR A 73 16.03 -11.73 14.02
CA THR A 73 16.69 -12.60 13.04
C THR A 73 16.28 -14.08 13.13
N ARG A 74 15.51 -14.46 14.15
CA ARG A 74 14.93 -15.81 14.29
C ARG A 74 13.64 -15.97 13.49
N GLN A 75 13.09 -14.87 12.98
CA GLN A 75 11.83 -14.82 12.25
C GLN A 75 12.06 -14.61 10.75
N GLY A 76 11.04 -14.91 9.94
CA GLY A 76 11.04 -14.60 8.51
C GLY A 76 10.87 -13.10 8.24
N ALA A 77 11.20 -12.66 7.03
CA ALA A 77 11.16 -11.26 6.62
C ALA A 77 9.77 -10.59 6.78
N GLU A 78 8.68 -11.36 6.75
CA GLU A 78 7.32 -10.83 6.93
C GLU A 78 6.93 -10.56 8.40
N THR A 79 7.65 -11.16 9.36
CA THR A 79 7.29 -11.13 10.79
C THR A 79 8.40 -10.61 11.70
N TRP A 80 9.62 -10.44 11.20
CA TRP A 80 10.78 -10.03 11.99
C TRP A 80 10.67 -8.66 12.66
N PHE A 81 9.90 -7.73 12.08
CA PHE A 81 9.82 -6.33 12.50
C PHE A 81 8.69 -6.17 13.52
N ILE A 82 9.00 -5.91 14.79
CA ILE A 82 8.01 -5.93 15.91
C ILE A 82 7.40 -7.35 16.05
N SER A 83 8.25 -8.36 16.17
CA SER A 83 7.88 -9.77 16.06
C SER A 83 6.93 -10.32 17.14
N THR A 84 6.74 -9.62 18.26
CA THR A 84 5.90 -10.12 19.37
C THR A 84 4.40 -9.97 19.14
N LEU A 85 3.97 -9.19 18.14
CA LEU A 85 2.57 -9.01 17.81
C LEU A 85 2.28 -9.45 16.36
N ASN A 86 1.12 -10.05 16.18
CA ASN A 86 0.61 -10.42 14.86
C ASN A 86 -0.18 -9.25 14.27
N ALA A 87 0.18 -8.86 13.05
CA ALA A 87 -0.56 -7.86 12.29
C ALA A 87 -1.90 -8.45 11.81
N THR A 88 -2.95 -7.64 11.85
CA THR A 88 -4.31 -8.05 11.46
C THR A 88 -4.73 -7.34 10.19
N ALA A 89 -5.55 -7.99 9.37
CA ALA A 89 -6.19 -7.40 8.19
C ALA A 89 -7.69 -7.30 8.47
N GLU A 90 -8.14 -6.13 8.93
CA GLU A 90 -9.55 -5.92 9.29
C GLU A 90 -10.20 -4.82 8.45
N PRO A 91 -11.30 -5.12 7.72
CA PRO A 91 -11.82 -6.44 7.41
C PRO A 91 -10.85 -7.20 6.51
N GLU A 92 -11.20 -8.47 6.27
CA GLU A 92 -10.47 -9.40 5.43
C GLU A 92 -10.08 -8.79 4.07
N ALA A 93 -8.91 -9.23 3.58
CA ALA A 93 -8.25 -8.78 2.35
C ALA A 93 -7.75 -7.32 2.36
N GLU A 94 -7.76 -6.63 3.50
CA GLU A 94 -7.07 -5.35 3.68
C GLU A 94 -5.58 -5.52 4.00
N ALA A 95 -4.83 -4.43 3.86
CA ALA A 95 -3.47 -4.32 4.36
C ALA A 95 -3.34 -4.70 5.84
N ARG A 96 -2.44 -5.66 6.12
CA ARG A 96 -2.09 -6.06 7.48
C ARG A 96 -1.35 -4.92 8.18
N ASN A 97 -1.83 -4.54 9.35
CA ASN A 97 -1.23 -3.49 10.16
C ASN A 97 -1.22 -3.81 11.66
N LEU A 98 -0.40 -3.08 12.40
CA LEU A 98 -0.44 -2.99 13.86
C LEU A 98 -0.82 -1.56 14.24
N VAL A 99 -1.78 -1.41 15.15
CA VAL A 99 -2.19 -0.11 15.68
C VAL A 99 -1.77 -0.01 17.15
N PHE A 100 -1.30 1.16 17.55
CA PHE A 100 -0.91 1.48 18.91
C PHE A 100 -1.49 2.83 19.33
N PRO A 101 -2.00 2.97 20.57
CA PRO A 101 -2.35 1.87 21.47
C PRO A 101 -3.51 1.02 20.91
N SER A 102 -3.59 -0.26 21.28
CA SER A 102 -4.68 -1.15 20.88
C SER A 102 -4.93 -2.26 21.90
N PRO A 103 -6.04 -3.01 21.81
CA PRO A 103 -6.25 -4.20 22.63
C PRO A 103 -5.11 -5.23 22.51
N ALA A 104 -4.51 -5.39 21.31
CA ALA A 104 -3.38 -6.28 21.09
C ALA A 104 -2.13 -5.84 21.85
N SER A 105 -1.89 -4.53 21.99
CA SER A 105 -0.84 -4.00 22.84
C SER A 105 -1.26 -3.85 24.31
N ALA A 106 -2.46 -4.28 24.68
CA ALA A 106 -3.07 -4.00 25.99
C ALA A 106 -3.05 -2.50 26.34
N GLY A 107 -3.33 -1.62 25.38
CA GLY A 107 -3.37 -0.17 25.57
C GLY A 107 -2.01 0.51 25.66
N ARG A 108 -0.90 -0.21 25.46
CA ARG A 108 0.46 0.33 25.49
C ARG A 108 0.85 1.00 24.17
N LEU A 109 1.65 2.04 24.29
CA LEU A 109 2.29 2.78 23.19
C LEU A 109 3.46 1.99 22.60
N LEU A 110 3.79 2.28 21.34
CA LEU A 110 5.01 1.80 20.70
C LEU A 110 6.17 2.75 21.03
N CYS A 111 7.23 2.22 21.63
CA CYS A 111 8.49 2.93 21.86
C CYS A 111 9.60 2.32 21.00
N LEU A 112 10.38 3.17 20.33
CA LEU A 112 11.48 2.78 19.46
C LEU A 112 12.80 3.36 19.96
N ALA A 113 13.82 2.50 20.03
CA ALA A 113 15.21 2.85 20.22
C ALA A 113 15.95 2.50 18.93
N ALA A 114 16.15 3.49 18.05
CA ALA A 114 16.59 3.23 16.68
C ALA A 114 17.86 4.01 16.26
N PRO A 115 19.01 3.79 16.92
CA PRO A 115 20.23 4.54 16.63
C PRO A 115 20.93 4.11 15.32
N SER A 116 20.58 2.94 14.76
CA SER A 116 21.31 2.31 13.66
C SER A 116 20.64 2.52 12.31
N ARG A 117 21.43 3.04 11.36
CA ARG A 117 21.06 3.23 9.95
C ARG A 117 21.65 2.17 9.02
N ARG A 118 22.41 1.21 9.56
CA ARG A 118 23.21 0.22 8.80
C ARG A 118 23.11 -1.21 9.32
N ASP A 119 22.45 -1.39 10.46
CA ASP A 119 22.27 -2.69 11.09
C ASP A 119 20.98 -2.67 11.91
N GLY A 120 19.90 -3.18 11.32
CA GLY A 120 18.57 -3.17 11.94
C GLY A 120 18.46 -4.03 13.20
N ALA A 121 19.39 -4.96 13.43
CA ALA A 121 19.40 -5.78 14.66
C ALA A 121 19.86 -4.97 15.89
N LYS A 122 20.50 -3.81 15.68
CA LYS A 122 20.87 -2.85 16.73
C LYS A 122 19.76 -1.88 17.11
N ASN A 123 18.66 -1.88 16.38
CA ASN A 123 17.46 -1.13 16.74
C ASN A 123 16.55 -2.01 17.61
N ALA A 124 15.77 -1.40 18.48
CA ALA A 124 14.89 -2.09 19.41
C ALA A 124 13.52 -1.41 19.54
N TYR A 125 12.54 -2.16 20.01
CA TYR A 125 11.21 -1.65 20.36
C TYR A 125 10.78 -2.16 21.73
N ALA A 126 9.90 -1.39 22.38
CA ALA A 126 9.22 -1.77 23.60
C ALA A 126 7.75 -1.31 23.56
N PHE A 127 6.96 -1.85 24.48
CA PHE A 127 5.59 -1.37 24.73
C PHE A 127 5.50 -0.79 26.13
N ALA A 128 5.03 0.45 26.25
CA ALA A 128 4.94 1.16 27.52
C ALA A 128 3.58 1.85 27.71
N TRP A 129 3.15 2.00 28.95
CA TRP A 129 1.96 2.79 29.28
C TRP A 129 2.26 4.28 29.17
N ARG A 130 1.31 5.08 28.70
CA ARG A 130 1.45 6.54 28.54
C ARG A 130 1.98 7.23 29.81
N ASP A 131 1.48 6.84 30.98
CA ASP A 131 1.85 7.46 32.26
C ASP A 131 3.08 6.80 32.91
N ALA A 132 3.67 5.78 32.28
CA ALA A 132 4.81 5.03 32.78
C ALA A 132 5.81 4.70 31.64
N LEU A 133 6.22 5.71 30.88
CA LEU A 133 7.24 5.58 29.84
C LEU A 133 8.62 5.24 30.42
N PRO A 134 9.48 4.53 29.66
CA PRO A 134 10.87 4.29 30.04
C PRO A 134 11.58 5.60 30.43
N ARG A 135 12.54 5.51 31.36
CA ARG A 135 13.28 6.70 31.81
C ARG A 135 14.10 7.27 30.66
N GLY A 136 13.93 8.56 30.39
CA GLY A 136 14.61 9.24 29.29
C GLY A 136 13.87 9.15 27.94
N ALA A 137 12.80 8.37 27.85
CA ALA A 137 11.97 8.32 26.66
C ALA A 137 11.13 9.58 26.48
N VAL A 138 10.89 9.94 25.22
CA VAL A 138 10.11 11.12 24.84
C VAL A 138 8.77 10.66 24.26
N LEU A 139 7.67 11.22 24.78
CA LEU A 139 6.36 11.05 24.16
C LEU A 139 6.24 11.99 22.96
N LEU A 140 6.06 11.42 21.78
CA LEU A 140 5.86 12.16 20.54
C LEU A 140 4.36 12.18 20.22
N PRO A 141 3.71 13.36 20.27
CA PRO A 141 2.28 13.48 20.06
C PRO A 141 1.88 13.22 18.61
N GLY A 142 0.59 12.94 18.41
CA GLY A 142 -0.05 12.68 17.14
C GLY A 142 0.27 11.31 16.54
N LEU A 143 -0.38 11.02 15.40
CA LEU A 143 -0.23 9.78 14.67
C LEU A 143 1.15 9.66 14.01
N ALA A 144 1.83 8.56 14.28
CA ALA A 144 3.01 8.09 13.57
C ALA A 144 2.61 7.07 12.50
N PHE A 145 3.02 7.30 11.25
CA PHE A 145 3.09 6.22 10.28
C PHE A 145 4.46 5.53 10.41
N VAL A 146 4.46 4.21 10.59
CA VAL A 146 5.68 3.41 10.68
C VAL A 146 5.71 2.41 9.53
N SER A 147 6.74 2.50 8.69
CA SER A 147 6.91 1.65 7.51
C SER A 147 8.15 0.80 7.65
N GLU A 148 8.02 -0.51 7.55
CA GLU A 148 9.10 -1.44 7.24
C GLU A 148 8.88 -2.00 5.84
N THR A 149 9.92 -1.99 5.01
CA THR A 149 9.85 -2.48 3.63
C THR A 149 11.05 -3.36 3.30
N ALA A 150 10.79 -4.41 2.52
CA ALA A 150 11.84 -5.28 1.95
C ALA A 150 12.67 -4.59 0.86
N TYR A 151 12.26 -3.40 0.41
CA TYR A 151 12.94 -2.54 -0.55
C TYR A 151 13.29 -1.19 0.09
N ASP A 152 13.56 -0.15 -0.69
CA ASP A 152 13.81 1.21 -0.18
C ASP A 152 12.64 2.18 -0.44
N HIS A 153 12.72 3.40 0.12
CA HIS A 153 11.77 4.50 -0.11
C HIS A 153 12.25 5.54 -1.15
N THR A 154 13.42 5.33 -1.76
CA THR A 154 14.04 6.25 -2.72
C THR A 154 13.66 5.95 -4.16
N ASN A 155 13.41 4.68 -4.48
CA ASN A 155 12.85 4.23 -5.74
C ASN A 155 11.33 4.32 -5.67
N ILE A 156 10.73 4.99 -6.65
CA ILE A 156 9.29 5.29 -6.61
C ILE A 156 8.40 4.04 -6.68
N TRP A 157 8.79 2.98 -7.39
CA TRP A 157 8.01 1.73 -7.39
C TRP A 157 8.14 1.01 -6.04
N HIS A 158 9.38 0.87 -5.54
CA HIS A 158 9.65 0.24 -4.24
C HIS A 158 8.85 0.91 -3.11
N GLY A 159 9.01 2.23 -2.98
CA GLY A 159 8.33 2.98 -1.94
C GLY A 159 6.81 2.99 -2.13
N LEU A 160 6.29 3.06 -3.37
CA LEU A 160 4.84 2.97 -3.59
C LEU A 160 4.25 1.66 -3.02
N THR A 161 4.94 0.52 -3.14
CA THR A 161 4.47 -0.73 -2.54
C THR A 161 4.41 -0.71 -1.01
N ALA A 162 5.22 0.14 -0.35
CA ALA A 162 5.19 0.33 1.08
C ALA A 162 4.09 1.31 1.53
N LEU A 163 3.62 2.18 0.63
CA LEU A 163 2.69 3.27 0.91
C LEU A 163 1.23 2.98 0.52
N VAL A 164 1.01 2.19 -0.54
CA VAL A 164 -0.33 1.71 -0.93
C VAL A 164 -1.14 1.14 0.26
N PRO A 165 -0.55 0.32 1.17
CA PRO A 165 -1.23 -0.17 2.37
C PRO A 165 -1.79 0.95 3.25
N PHE A 166 -0.98 1.98 3.49
CA PHE A 166 -1.37 3.13 4.29
C PHE A 166 -2.43 3.97 3.60
N ALA A 167 -2.29 4.22 2.30
CA ALA A 167 -3.29 4.94 1.51
C ALA A 167 -4.67 4.26 1.58
N SER A 168 -4.71 2.92 1.48
CA SER A 168 -5.94 2.14 1.64
C SER A 168 -6.56 2.32 3.03
N TRP A 169 -5.75 2.16 4.08
CA TRP A 169 -6.18 2.30 5.47
C TRP A 169 -6.64 3.73 5.81
N HIS A 170 -5.93 4.74 5.33
CA HIS A 170 -6.23 6.15 5.52
C HIS A 170 -7.57 6.53 4.85
N ALA A 171 -7.75 6.14 3.59
CA ALA A 171 -8.98 6.41 2.83
C ALA A 171 -10.20 5.83 3.55
N ARG A 172 -10.10 4.59 4.02
CA ARG A 172 -11.17 3.92 4.77
C ARG A 172 -11.45 4.49 6.14
N SER A 173 -10.44 5.05 6.79
CA SER A 173 -10.60 5.72 8.09
C SER A 173 -11.23 7.12 7.94
N GLY A 174 -11.84 7.42 6.79
CA GLY A 174 -12.48 8.70 6.49
C GLY A 174 -11.49 9.84 6.32
N CYS A 175 -10.24 9.54 5.92
CA CYS A 175 -9.14 10.51 5.78
C CYS A 175 -8.81 11.30 7.06
N ARG A 176 -9.25 10.81 8.24
CA ARG A 176 -9.04 11.49 9.52
C ARG A 176 -7.60 11.35 10.02
N ALA A 177 -6.99 10.21 9.72
CA ALA A 177 -5.69 9.83 10.22
C ALA A 177 -4.57 10.53 9.43
N ARG A 178 -4.15 11.71 9.86
CA ARG A 178 -3.06 12.47 9.23
C ARG A 178 -1.78 12.27 10.03
N PRO A 179 -0.79 11.52 9.51
CA PRO A 179 0.45 11.32 10.22
C PRO A 179 1.16 12.66 10.37
N VAL A 180 1.50 13.01 11.61
CA VAL A 180 2.38 14.15 11.87
C VAL A 180 3.85 13.77 11.68
N ARG A 181 4.13 12.47 11.52
CA ARG A 181 5.47 11.92 11.51
C ARG A 181 5.52 10.55 10.84
N TRP A 182 6.64 10.31 10.16
CA TRP A 182 6.89 9.15 9.31
C TRP A 182 8.18 8.48 9.78
N ALA A 183 8.06 7.33 10.44
CA ALA A 183 9.20 6.50 10.83
C ALA A 183 9.43 5.43 9.77
N LEU A 184 10.50 5.59 8.99
CA LEU A 184 10.78 4.75 7.83
C LEU A 184 11.92 3.78 8.12
N PHE A 185 11.71 2.52 7.77
CA PHE A 185 12.66 1.43 7.96
C PHE A 185 12.79 0.58 6.70
N HIS A 186 14.01 0.10 6.46
CA HIS A 186 14.27 -0.97 5.50
C HIS A 186 15.23 -1.96 6.12
N GLN A 187 14.78 -3.22 6.26
CA GLN A 187 15.44 -4.28 7.01
C GLN A 187 15.70 -3.93 8.48
N GLY A 188 14.78 -3.18 9.08
CA GLY A 188 14.89 -2.67 10.45
C GLY A 188 15.86 -1.50 10.62
N GLU A 189 16.50 -1.01 9.55
CA GLU A 189 17.41 0.13 9.58
C GLU A 189 16.66 1.44 9.33
N VAL A 190 16.97 2.48 10.09
CA VAL A 190 16.34 3.80 9.94
C VAL A 190 16.66 4.40 8.57
N ARG A 191 15.62 4.93 7.91
CA ARG A 191 15.72 5.72 6.69
C ARG A 191 15.24 7.14 6.96
N THR A 192 16.06 8.10 6.57
CA THR A 192 15.80 9.53 6.79
C THR A 192 15.40 10.26 5.53
N GLU A 193 15.22 9.53 4.44
CA GLU A 193 14.91 10.09 3.13
C GLU A 193 13.88 9.20 2.44
N MET A 194 13.05 9.83 1.62
CA MET A 194 12.22 9.18 0.62
C MET A 194 12.31 10.00 -0.68
N SER A 195 11.92 9.41 -1.80
CA SER A 195 11.87 10.16 -3.06
C SER A 195 10.92 11.36 -2.95
N GLY A 196 11.27 12.49 -3.56
CA GLY A 196 10.39 13.67 -3.60
C GLY A 196 9.04 13.39 -4.28
N TRP A 197 9.01 12.46 -5.24
CA TRP A 197 7.77 12.01 -5.90
C TRP A 197 6.82 11.33 -4.91
N LEU A 198 7.33 10.42 -4.08
CA LEU A 198 6.53 9.74 -3.06
C LEU A 198 6.11 10.70 -1.95
N ALA A 199 7.00 11.60 -1.50
CA ALA A 199 6.67 12.61 -0.50
C ALA A 199 5.51 13.50 -0.96
N THR A 200 5.55 13.96 -2.22
CA THR A 200 4.48 14.79 -2.81
C THR A 200 3.17 13.99 -2.97
N LEU A 201 3.26 12.71 -3.35
CA LEU A 201 2.08 11.84 -3.45
C LEU A 201 1.39 11.66 -2.10
N GLU A 202 2.16 11.40 -1.03
CA GLU A 202 1.61 11.23 0.31
C GLU A 202 1.10 12.54 0.91
N GLU A 203 1.74 13.67 0.61
CA GLU A 203 1.22 14.99 0.96
C GLU A 203 -0.15 15.22 0.29
N ALA A 204 -0.27 14.92 -1.00
CA ALA A 204 -1.54 15.01 -1.72
C ALA A 204 -2.58 14.05 -1.12
N ALA A 205 -2.19 12.82 -0.79
CA ALA A 205 -3.07 11.79 -0.27
C ALA A 205 -3.63 12.11 1.12
N THR A 206 -2.76 12.58 2.02
CA THR A 206 -3.07 12.82 3.44
C THR A 206 -3.47 14.26 3.76
N GLY A 207 -3.06 15.21 2.91
CA GLY A 207 -3.19 16.64 3.16
C GLY A 207 -2.21 17.17 4.20
N ALA A 208 -1.11 16.46 4.47
CA ALA A 208 -0.07 16.86 5.41
C ALA A 208 1.32 16.58 4.85
N ALA A 209 2.26 17.50 5.05
CA ALA A 209 3.64 17.32 4.62
C ALA A 209 4.29 16.10 5.30
N VAL A 210 5.11 15.38 4.56
CA VAL A 210 5.84 14.22 5.08
C VAL A 210 7.00 14.69 5.96
N ALA A 211 6.86 14.50 7.27
CA ALA A 211 7.91 14.75 8.26
C ALA A 211 8.56 13.43 8.69
N ILE A 212 9.77 13.14 8.19
CA ILE A 212 10.49 11.89 8.49
C ILE A 212 11.15 11.97 9.87
N GLU A 213 10.89 10.99 10.72
CA GLU A 213 11.55 10.84 12.02
C GLU A 213 12.97 10.30 11.82
N THR A 214 13.97 11.06 12.26
CA THR A 214 15.38 10.70 12.10
C THR A 214 15.94 9.94 13.28
N PHE A 215 15.26 9.96 14.44
CA PHE A 215 15.70 9.36 15.69
C PHE A 215 17.06 9.90 16.19
N ASP A 216 17.44 11.12 15.81
CA ASP A 216 18.69 11.75 16.24
C ASP A 216 18.57 12.38 17.65
N ALA A 217 17.35 12.60 18.13
CA ALA A 217 17.10 13.10 19.48
C ALA A 217 17.53 12.06 20.53
N PRO A 218 18.10 12.49 21.68
CA PRO A 218 18.49 11.57 22.74
C PRO A 218 17.25 10.93 23.39
N GLY A 219 17.37 9.65 23.73
CA GLY A 219 16.31 8.87 24.37
C GLY A 219 15.43 8.11 23.36
N GLU A 220 14.54 7.27 23.87
CA GLU A 220 13.66 6.46 23.05
C GLU A 220 12.41 7.23 22.64
N ALA A 221 11.99 7.07 21.39
CA ALA A 221 10.82 7.72 20.83
C ALA A 221 9.57 6.86 21.11
N CYS A 222 8.68 7.32 21.98
CA CYS A 222 7.39 6.68 22.24
C CYS A 222 6.28 7.45 21.52
N PHE A 223 5.54 6.78 20.64
CA PHE A 223 4.50 7.42 19.84
C PHE A 223 3.15 7.42 20.58
N GLU A 224 2.51 8.59 20.67
CA GLU A 224 1.15 8.72 21.22
C GLU A 224 0.16 7.83 20.46
N GLU A 225 0.24 7.84 19.14
CA GLU A 225 -0.48 6.93 18.25
C GLU A 225 0.48 6.42 17.17
N ALA A 226 0.37 5.16 16.77
CA ALA A 226 1.13 4.62 15.65
C ALA A 226 0.33 3.60 14.85
N VAL A 227 0.51 3.62 13.54
CA VAL A 227 0.10 2.55 12.64
C VAL A 227 1.33 2.02 11.90
N VAL A 228 1.55 0.70 12.00
CA VAL A 228 2.72 0.02 11.44
C VAL A 228 2.32 -0.86 10.27
N PHE A 229 3.01 -0.71 9.14
CA PHE A 229 2.93 -1.60 8.00
C PHE A 229 4.31 -2.20 7.74
N ARG A 230 4.39 -3.54 7.70
CA ARG A 230 5.66 -4.28 7.60
C ARG A 230 5.69 -5.38 6.53
N ALA A 231 4.66 -5.42 5.68
CA ALA A 231 4.46 -6.49 4.71
C ALA A 231 4.21 -5.95 3.29
N ASN A 232 4.52 -4.68 3.03
CA ASN A 232 4.18 -3.97 1.79
C ASN A 232 2.71 -4.26 1.41
N VAL A 233 2.44 -4.63 0.16
CA VAL A 233 1.09 -4.92 -0.36
C VAL A 233 0.56 -6.33 0.00
N ALA A 234 1.31 -7.12 0.78
CA ALA A 234 0.90 -8.49 1.11
C ALA A 234 -0.40 -8.51 1.93
N GLY A 235 -1.31 -9.42 1.55
CA GLY A 235 -2.64 -9.53 2.14
C GLY A 235 -3.71 -8.67 1.46
N MET A 236 -3.33 -7.69 0.63
CA MET A 236 -4.29 -6.90 -0.15
C MET A 236 -4.75 -7.66 -1.38
N ASN A 237 -6.06 -7.79 -1.57
CA ASN A 237 -6.60 -8.33 -2.82
C ASN A 237 -6.61 -7.28 -3.96
N LYS A 238 -6.90 -7.72 -5.18
CA LYS A 238 -6.94 -6.84 -6.37
C LYS A 238 -7.90 -5.66 -6.21
N GLU A 239 -9.06 -5.86 -5.57
CA GLU A 239 -10.03 -4.79 -5.36
C GLU A 239 -9.50 -3.72 -4.40
N ARG A 240 -8.86 -4.12 -3.29
CA ARG A 240 -8.26 -3.18 -2.34
C ARG A 240 -7.11 -2.40 -2.96
N MET A 241 -6.24 -3.08 -3.71
CA MET A 241 -5.17 -2.44 -4.47
C MET A 241 -5.72 -1.39 -5.42
N LEU A 242 -6.77 -1.73 -6.18
CA LEU A 242 -7.41 -0.81 -7.12
C LEU A 242 -8.06 0.40 -6.43
N ARG A 243 -8.74 0.19 -5.31
CA ARG A 243 -9.34 1.29 -4.54
C ARG A 243 -8.29 2.23 -3.95
N ALA A 244 -7.17 1.70 -3.46
CA ALA A 244 -6.05 2.49 -2.96
C ALA A 244 -5.37 3.29 -4.10
N ALA A 245 -5.17 2.65 -5.25
CA ALA A 245 -4.65 3.31 -6.46
C ALA A 245 -5.54 4.46 -6.92
N ASP A 246 -6.86 4.23 -6.98
CA ASP A 246 -7.84 5.26 -7.32
C ASP A 246 -7.85 6.42 -6.32
N PHE A 247 -7.76 6.12 -5.03
CA PHE A 247 -7.69 7.14 -3.99
C PHE A 247 -6.47 8.04 -4.19
N MET A 248 -5.28 7.44 -4.33
CA MET A 248 -4.05 8.19 -4.56
C MET A 248 -4.10 8.99 -5.86
N ARG A 249 -4.61 8.41 -6.95
CA ARG A 249 -4.81 9.09 -8.24
C ARG A 249 -5.72 10.30 -8.09
N CYS A 250 -6.87 10.14 -7.44
CA CYS A 250 -7.84 11.20 -7.22
C CYS A 250 -7.22 12.36 -6.43
N LYS A 251 -6.50 12.03 -5.34
CA LYS A 251 -5.82 13.01 -4.50
C LYS A 251 -4.70 13.75 -5.22
N ALA A 252 -3.86 13.04 -5.96
CA ALA A 252 -2.80 13.66 -6.76
C ALA A 252 -3.36 14.61 -7.82
N ARG A 253 -4.42 14.21 -8.52
CA ARG A 253 -5.11 15.06 -9.52
C ARG A 253 -5.69 16.32 -8.89
N ALA A 254 -6.38 16.19 -7.75
CA ALA A 254 -6.92 17.33 -7.02
C ALA A 254 -5.81 18.28 -6.54
N TYR A 255 -4.74 17.75 -5.96
CA TYR A 255 -3.57 18.52 -5.51
C TYR A 255 -2.94 19.31 -6.67
N CYS A 256 -2.88 18.71 -7.86
CA CYS A 256 -2.28 19.34 -9.04
C CYS A 256 -3.26 20.17 -9.88
N GLY A 257 -4.50 20.37 -9.44
CA GLY A 257 -5.52 21.15 -10.16
C GLY A 257 -5.87 20.56 -11.53
N VAL A 258 -5.93 19.22 -11.63
CA VAL A 258 -6.43 18.55 -12.83
C VAL A 258 -7.95 18.56 -12.80
N ASP A 259 -8.57 19.35 -13.66
CA ASP A 259 -10.03 19.41 -13.75
C ASP A 259 -10.58 18.08 -14.30
N ALA A 260 -11.58 17.52 -13.62
CA ALA A 260 -12.29 16.33 -14.12
C ALA A 260 -12.96 16.57 -15.49
N SER A 261 -13.17 17.84 -15.87
CA SER A 261 -13.70 18.26 -17.17
C SER A 261 -12.62 18.62 -18.20
N SER A 262 -11.33 18.73 -17.82
CA SER A 262 -10.26 19.04 -18.78
C SER A 262 -9.72 17.79 -19.49
N SER A 263 -9.94 16.60 -18.91
CA SER A 263 -9.69 15.33 -19.61
C SER A 263 -10.58 15.15 -20.85
N SER A 264 -11.62 15.97 -21.04
CA SER A 264 -12.42 16.03 -22.27
C SER A 264 -12.19 17.30 -23.11
N LYS A 265 -11.37 18.26 -22.64
CA LYS A 265 -11.22 19.60 -23.25
C LYS A 265 -9.78 20.07 -23.53
N ALA A 266 -8.77 19.23 -23.33
CA ALA A 266 -7.39 19.59 -23.71
C ALA A 266 -7.17 19.42 -25.23
N GLY A 267 -7.71 20.35 -26.01
CA GLY A 267 -7.39 20.60 -27.42
C GLY A 267 -7.49 22.11 -27.63
N GLY A 268 -6.43 22.72 -28.16
CA GLY A 268 -6.29 24.18 -28.26
C GLY A 268 -7.46 24.86 -28.97
N SER A 269 -7.65 26.14 -28.65
CA SER A 269 -8.55 27.06 -29.34
C SER A 269 -8.25 27.08 -30.84
N GLY A 270 -9.02 26.30 -31.59
CA GLY A 270 -9.05 26.25 -33.04
C GLY A 270 -10.41 25.71 -33.45
N GLU A 271 -11.18 26.54 -34.15
CA GLU A 271 -12.55 26.28 -34.56
C GLU A 271 -12.65 24.99 -35.40
N GLY A 272 -13.47 24.06 -34.91
CA GLY A 272 -13.71 22.75 -35.52
C GLY A 272 -14.54 21.90 -34.57
N GLU A 273 -15.86 22.12 -34.56
CA GLU A 273 -16.83 21.30 -33.81
C GLU A 273 -16.84 19.86 -34.36
N GLY A 274 -15.97 19.02 -33.81
CA GLY A 274 -15.94 17.58 -34.07
C GLY A 274 -15.08 16.81 -33.06
N ASP A 275 -15.70 15.93 -32.28
CA ASP A 275 -15.12 14.75 -31.60
C ASP A 275 -13.85 14.92 -30.72
N ALA A 276 -13.64 16.08 -30.10
CA ALA A 276 -12.48 16.30 -29.20
C ALA A 276 -12.46 15.34 -27.98
N SER A 277 -13.64 14.86 -27.53
CA SER A 277 -13.77 13.94 -26.39
C SER A 277 -13.30 12.51 -26.69
N ALA A 278 -13.19 12.11 -27.96
CA ALA A 278 -12.70 10.77 -28.32
C ALA A 278 -11.26 10.77 -28.86
N ALA A 279 -10.57 11.91 -28.90
CA ALA A 279 -9.17 11.98 -29.34
C ALA A 279 -8.29 11.04 -28.50
N LEU A 280 -7.53 10.16 -29.16
CA LEU A 280 -6.65 9.19 -28.50
C LEU A 280 -5.32 9.85 -28.14
N ARG A 281 -4.92 9.82 -26.88
CA ARG A 281 -3.67 10.43 -26.39
C ARG A 281 -2.65 9.35 -26.04
N VAL A 282 -1.57 9.33 -26.80
CA VAL A 282 -0.43 8.42 -26.62
C VAL A 282 0.72 9.18 -25.99
N THR A 283 1.36 8.60 -24.98
CA THR A 283 2.53 9.19 -24.34
C THR A 283 3.72 8.23 -24.40
N LEU A 284 4.81 8.70 -25.01
CA LEU A 284 6.12 8.08 -24.93
C LEU A 284 6.85 8.71 -23.74
N LEU A 285 6.95 7.97 -22.64
CA LEU A 285 7.62 8.43 -21.43
C LEU A 285 9.05 7.90 -21.40
N PHE A 286 9.97 8.72 -21.88
CA PHE A 286 11.38 8.40 -21.95
C PHE A 286 12.09 8.63 -20.62
N ARG A 287 13.27 8.02 -20.50
CA ARG A 287 14.16 8.12 -19.35
C ARG A 287 15.59 8.35 -19.83
N ALA A 288 16.36 9.11 -19.06
CA ALA A 288 17.78 9.30 -19.33
C ALA A 288 18.61 8.18 -18.68
N GLY A 289 19.77 7.89 -19.28
CA GLY A 289 20.78 6.98 -18.75
C GLY A 289 20.38 5.51 -18.87
N ALA A 290 20.42 4.81 -17.73
CA ALA A 290 20.15 3.38 -17.64
C ALA A 290 18.84 3.03 -18.35
N ARG A 291 18.84 2.06 -19.28
CA ARG A 291 17.64 1.61 -20.04
C ARG A 291 16.99 2.66 -20.93
N ALA A 292 17.68 3.75 -21.27
CA ALA A 292 17.22 4.68 -22.30
C ALA A 292 17.13 3.97 -23.66
N PHE A 293 16.30 4.49 -24.57
CA PHE A 293 16.34 4.01 -25.96
C PHE A 293 17.61 4.51 -26.66
N LYS A 294 18.14 3.70 -27.58
CA LYS A 294 19.31 4.07 -28.41
C LYS A 294 18.99 5.23 -29.36
N ASP A 295 17.77 5.26 -29.89
CA ASP A 295 17.27 6.31 -30.78
C ASP A 295 15.81 6.62 -30.44
N GLU A 296 15.60 7.56 -29.52
CA GLU A 296 14.27 8.02 -29.12
C GLU A 296 13.52 8.70 -30.27
N ALA A 297 14.23 9.35 -31.20
CA ALA A 297 13.61 10.00 -32.35
C ALA A 297 13.05 8.95 -33.32
N ALA A 298 13.75 7.84 -33.55
CA ALA A 298 13.23 6.71 -34.32
C ALA A 298 12.01 6.08 -33.64
N VAL A 299 12.10 5.79 -32.33
CA VAL A 299 10.96 5.25 -31.57
C VAL A 299 9.75 6.18 -31.68
N THR A 300 9.96 7.49 -31.55
CA THR A 300 8.90 8.49 -31.72
C THR A 300 8.30 8.45 -33.12
N ARG A 301 9.13 8.44 -34.17
CA ARG A 301 8.66 8.33 -35.56
C ARG A 301 7.83 7.08 -35.81
N VAL A 302 8.17 5.95 -35.20
CA VAL A 302 7.37 4.72 -35.35
C VAL A 302 6.00 4.89 -34.70
N PHE A 303 5.91 5.47 -33.51
CA PHE A 303 4.63 5.66 -32.82
C PHE A 303 3.77 6.81 -33.36
N GLU A 304 4.29 7.64 -34.26
CA GLU A 304 3.48 8.51 -35.13
C GLU A 304 2.54 7.72 -36.05
N GLU A 305 2.63 6.38 -36.08
CA GLU A 305 1.57 5.46 -36.52
C GLU A 305 0.17 5.87 -36.01
N CYS A 306 0.12 6.49 -34.84
CA CYS A 306 -1.03 7.17 -34.26
C CYS A 306 -1.81 8.03 -35.28
N ARG A 307 -1.16 8.71 -36.24
CA ARG A 307 -1.84 9.50 -37.29
C ARG A 307 -2.82 8.71 -38.16
N ARG A 308 -2.69 7.37 -38.21
CA ARG A 308 -3.65 6.49 -38.90
C ARG A 308 -4.95 6.28 -38.12
N VAL A 309 -5.00 6.71 -36.86
CA VAL A 309 -6.19 6.65 -35.99
C VAL A 309 -6.77 8.06 -35.82
N GLY A 310 -8.07 8.20 -36.11
CA GLY A 310 -8.76 9.50 -36.10
C GLY A 310 -8.65 10.25 -34.77
N GLY A 311 -8.09 11.46 -34.81
CA GLY A 311 -7.91 12.33 -33.65
C GLY A 311 -6.84 11.83 -32.66
N CYS A 312 -5.94 10.96 -33.08
CA CYS A 312 -4.86 10.49 -32.22
C CYS A 312 -3.71 11.51 -32.16
N ALA A 313 -3.16 11.74 -30.97
CA ALA A 313 -2.02 12.61 -30.72
C ALA A 313 -0.95 11.89 -29.90
N VAL A 314 0.32 12.06 -30.28
CA VAL A 314 1.49 11.53 -29.56
C VAL A 314 2.20 12.67 -28.83
N ALA A 315 2.54 12.44 -27.56
CA ALA A 315 3.44 13.28 -26.80
C ALA A 315 4.67 12.48 -26.37
N ALA A 316 5.86 13.02 -26.62
CA ALA A 316 7.11 12.49 -26.09
C ALA A 316 7.59 13.36 -24.94
N ALA A 317 7.93 12.75 -23.81
CA ALA A 317 8.41 13.47 -22.64
C ALA A 317 9.43 12.65 -21.85
N HIS A 318 10.33 13.32 -21.14
CA HIS A 318 11.23 12.67 -20.19
C HIS A 318 10.71 12.84 -18.77
N ALA A 319 10.55 11.75 -18.03
CA ALA A 319 10.02 11.79 -16.68
C ALA A 319 10.84 12.70 -15.75
N ASN A 320 12.16 12.71 -15.91
CA ASN A 320 13.08 13.49 -15.07
C ASN A 320 13.03 15.01 -15.35
N ASN A 321 12.43 15.42 -16.47
CA ASN A 321 12.29 16.83 -16.85
C ASN A 321 10.95 17.43 -16.42
N LEU A 322 10.07 16.61 -15.83
CA LEU A 322 8.74 17.01 -15.41
C LEU A 322 8.68 17.07 -13.88
N THR A 323 8.11 18.15 -13.35
CA THR A 323 7.66 18.22 -11.96
C THR A 323 6.59 17.16 -11.67
N PHE A 324 6.34 16.86 -10.39
CA PHE A 324 5.29 15.93 -9.99
C PHE A 324 3.94 16.27 -10.63
N CYS A 325 3.51 17.54 -10.58
CA CYS A 325 2.22 17.93 -11.14
C CYS A 325 2.19 17.97 -12.68
N GLU A 326 3.31 18.20 -13.36
CA GLU A 326 3.38 18.01 -14.81
C GLU A 326 3.25 16.54 -15.19
N GLN A 327 3.85 15.62 -14.42
CA GLN A 327 3.64 14.18 -14.61
C GLN A 327 2.17 13.81 -14.37
N VAL A 328 1.55 14.28 -13.28
CA VAL A 328 0.12 14.02 -13.01
C VAL A 328 -0.76 14.55 -14.13
N ARG A 329 -0.55 15.78 -14.62
CA ARG A 329 -1.32 16.36 -15.72
C ARG A 329 -1.15 15.57 -17.01
N LEU A 330 0.08 15.28 -17.42
CA LEU A 330 0.38 14.50 -18.62
C LEU A 330 -0.34 13.14 -18.57
N LEU A 331 -0.10 12.36 -17.51
CA LEU A 331 -0.61 11.00 -17.40
C LEU A 331 -2.11 10.94 -17.13
N SER A 332 -2.71 11.95 -16.47
CA SER A 332 -4.17 12.05 -16.36
C SER A 332 -4.88 12.17 -17.71
N SER A 333 -4.12 12.57 -18.72
CA SER A 333 -4.60 12.79 -20.07
C SER A 333 -4.25 11.62 -21.02
N THR A 334 -3.43 10.66 -20.58
CA THR A 334 -2.88 9.59 -21.40
C THR A 334 -3.80 8.37 -21.48
N ASP A 335 -4.14 7.94 -22.69
CA ASP A 335 -4.87 6.70 -22.95
C ASP A 335 -3.94 5.50 -23.20
N VAL A 336 -2.75 5.76 -23.78
CA VAL A 336 -1.72 4.72 -24.02
C VAL A 336 -0.36 5.23 -23.57
N LEU A 337 0.24 4.55 -22.58
CA LEU A 337 1.59 4.83 -22.09
C LEU A 337 2.58 3.81 -22.67
N ILE A 338 3.68 4.32 -23.19
CA ILE A 338 4.75 3.53 -23.81
C ILE A 338 6.04 3.96 -23.12
N SER A 339 6.72 3.03 -22.44
CA SER A 339 7.89 3.37 -21.64
C SER A 339 8.85 2.20 -21.49
N ALA A 340 10.13 2.51 -21.35
CA ALA A 340 11.13 1.55 -20.90
C ALA A 340 10.81 1.07 -19.47
N HIS A 341 11.14 -0.18 -19.19
CA HIS A 341 11.01 -0.78 -17.87
C HIS A 341 11.81 0.03 -16.84
N GLY A 342 11.17 0.42 -15.75
CA GLY A 342 11.83 1.07 -14.63
C GLY A 342 10.95 2.05 -13.90
N ALA A 343 11.54 2.66 -12.86
CA ALA A 343 10.81 3.39 -11.82
C ALA A 343 9.81 4.40 -12.39
N GLN A 344 10.15 5.11 -13.47
CA GLN A 344 9.28 6.10 -14.09
C GLN A 344 7.93 5.56 -14.58
N MET A 345 7.85 4.26 -14.87
CA MET A 345 6.59 3.62 -15.30
C MET A 345 5.55 3.53 -14.17
N THR A 346 5.97 3.77 -12.93
CA THR A 346 5.09 4.00 -11.77
C THR A 346 4.09 5.14 -12.01
N ASN A 347 4.41 6.07 -12.90
CA ASN A 347 3.49 7.15 -13.31
C ASN A 347 2.18 6.65 -13.95
N MET A 348 2.08 5.38 -14.36
CA MET A 348 0.79 4.79 -14.78
C MET A 348 -0.30 4.89 -13.70
N LEU A 349 0.09 5.06 -12.43
CA LEU A 349 -0.83 5.35 -11.33
C LEU A 349 -1.79 6.50 -11.67
N PHE A 350 -1.33 7.51 -12.41
CA PHE A 350 -2.11 8.72 -12.69
C PHE A 350 -3.03 8.63 -13.91
N MET A 351 -2.96 7.54 -14.69
CA MET A 351 -3.79 7.32 -15.87
C MET A 351 -5.23 6.94 -15.51
N ASP A 352 -6.18 7.20 -16.42
CA ASP A 352 -7.54 6.69 -16.26
C ASP A 352 -7.57 5.16 -16.34
N ARG A 353 -8.51 4.55 -15.60
CA ARG A 353 -8.72 3.09 -15.65
C ARG A 353 -8.96 2.65 -17.08
N ASN A 354 -8.56 1.42 -17.39
CA ASN A 354 -8.69 0.78 -18.71
C ASN A 354 -7.80 1.38 -19.81
N SER A 355 -6.95 2.37 -19.48
CA SER A 355 -5.86 2.80 -20.34
C SER A 355 -4.82 1.69 -20.53
N SER A 356 -4.03 1.80 -21.60
CA SER A 356 -3.12 0.76 -22.07
C SER A 356 -1.66 1.10 -21.78
N VAL A 357 -0.84 0.09 -21.50
CA VAL A 357 0.60 0.22 -21.26
C VAL A 357 1.38 -0.73 -22.17
N MET A 358 2.47 -0.22 -22.77
CA MET A 358 3.53 -1.02 -23.40
C MET A 358 4.84 -0.82 -22.67
N GLU A 359 5.55 -1.93 -22.47
CA GLU A 359 6.78 -1.95 -21.71
C GLU A 359 7.96 -2.48 -22.53
N PHE A 360 9.12 -1.81 -22.44
CA PHE A 360 10.32 -2.18 -23.17
C PHE A 360 11.46 -2.54 -22.24
N TYR A 361 12.20 -3.57 -22.59
CA TYR A 361 13.24 -4.13 -21.76
C TYR A 361 14.55 -4.25 -22.54
N PRO A 362 15.70 -4.01 -21.89
CA PRO A 362 16.97 -4.54 -22.36
C PRO A 362 16.98 -6.07 -22.33
N LEU A 363 17.90 -6.67 -23.09
CA LEU A 363 18.02 -8.11 -23.28
C LEU A 363 18.08 -8.92 -21.96
N GLY A 364 18.83 -8.46 -20.96
CA GLY A 364 19.11 -9.20 -19.73
C GLY A 364 17.90 -9.51 -18.87
N TRP A 365 16.84 -8.70 -18.99
CA TRP A 365 15.64 -8.86 -18.16
C TRP A 365 14.91 -10.17 -18.43
N LYS A 366 14.82 -10.60 -19.69
CA LYS A 366 14.10 -11.83 -20.06
C LYS A 366 14.75 -13.07 -19.45
N GLN A 367 16.06 -13.06 -19.30
CA GLN A 367 16.84 -14.26 -19.00
C GLN A 367 17.01 -14.51 -17.50
N ARG A 368 17.12 -13.44 -16.68
CA ARG A 368 17.59 -13.56 -15.29
C ARG A 368 16.81 -12.73 -14.27
N ALA A 369 15.92 -11.82 -14.66
CA ALA A 369 15.26 -10.91 -13.71
C ALA A 369 14.15 -11.57 -12.87
N GLY A 370 13.85 -12.85 -13.07
CA GLY A 370 12.83 -13.58 -12.30
C GLY A 370 11.49 -12.86 -12.31
N GLY A 371 10.89 -12.67 -11.13
CA GLY A 371 9.64 -11.90 -10.97
C GLY A 371 9.76 -10.41 -11.29
N GLY A 372 10.97 -9.85 -11.28
CA GLY A 372 11.23 -8.43 -11.55
C GLY A 372 10.71 -7.97 -12.91
N GLN A 373 10.72 -8.85 -13.92
CA GLN A 373 10.19 -8.54 -15.26
C GLN A 373 8.65 -8.47 -15.33
N TYR A 374 7.94 -8.67 -14.22
CA TYR A 374 6.48 -8.63 -14.18
C TYR A 374 5.95 -7.55 -13.25
N VAL A 375 6.81 -6.78 -12.57
CA VAL A 375 6.40 -5.81 -11.55
C VAL A 375 5.43 -4.76 -12.08
N TYR A 376 5.59 -4.31 -13.33
CA TYR A 376 4.67 -3.36 -13.92
C TYR A 376 3.47 -3.98 -14.62
N ARG A 377 3.53 -5.27 -14.94
CA ARG A 377 2.32 -6.04 -15.25
C ARG A 377 1.43 -6.15 -14.01
N TRP A 378 2.03 -6.44 -12.84
CA TRP A 378 1.31 -6.41 -11.57
C TRP A 378 0.80 -5.01 -11.24
N MET A 379 1.62 -3.97 -11.45
CA MET A 379 1.18 -2.60 -11.22
C MET A 379 0.03 -2.18 -12.15
N ALA A 380 0.06 -2.58 -13.43
CA ALA A 380 -1.05 -2.34 -14.34
C ALA A 380 -2.34 -3.00 -13.80
N ASP A 381 -2.25 -4.26 -13.34
CA ASP A 381 -3.36 -4.95 -12.70
C ASP A 381 -3.86 -4.25 -11.42
N TRP A 382 -2.94 -3.76 -10.58
CA TRP A 382 -3.25 -3.06 -9.32
C TRP A 382 -3.88 -1.69 -9.53
N THR A 383 -3.56 -1.02 -10.64
CA THR A 383 -4.02 0.34 -10.94
C THR A 383 -5.20 0.37 -11.93
N GLY A 384 -5.60 -0.79 -12.44
CA GLY A 384 -6.72 -0.93 -13.37
C GLY A 384 -6.37 -0.61 -14.82
N MET A 385 -5.09 -0.70 -15.19
CA MET A 385 -4.61 -0.55 -16.56
C MET A 385 -4.62 -1.89 -17.29
N ARG A 386 -4.45 -1.82 -18.61
CA ARG A 386 -4.22 -2.97 -19.49
C ARG A 386 -2.74 -3.03 -19.84
N HIS A 387 -2.06 -4.10 -19.44
CA HIS A 387 -0.72 -4.38 -19.95
C HIS A 387 -0.86 -5.04 -21.34
N GLU A 388 -0.61 -4.28 -22.40
CA GLU A 388 -0.86 -4.67 -23.80
C GLU A 388 0.37 -5.30 -24.47
N GLY A 389 1.41 -5.62 -23.68
CA GLY A 389 2.57 -6.36 -24.15
C GLY A 389 3.90 -5.78 -23.67
N SER A 390 4.91 -6.64 -23.79
CA SER A 390 6.30 -6.32 -23.47
C SER A 390 7.17 -6.62 -24.68
N TRP A 391 8.16 -5.76 -24.91
CA TRP A 391 9.22 -6.00 -25.88
C TRP A 391 10.56 -6.14 -25.15
N TRP A 392 11.33 -7.16 -25.52
CA TRP A 392 12.70 -7.34 -25.05
C TRP A 392 13.63 -7.19 -26.24
N GLU A 393 14.66 -6.39 -26.07
CA GLU A 393 15.74 -6.26 -27.04
C GLU A 393 16.30 -7.64 -27.39
N PRO A 394 16.14 -8.11 -28.64
CA PRO A 394 16.69 -9.40 -29.07
C PRO A 394 18.22 -9.37 -29.18
N VAL A 395 18.81 -8.20 -29.49
CA VAL A 395 20.26 -8.03 -29.71
C VAL A 395 20.78 -6.87 -28.86
N GLY A 396 21.37 -7.21 -27.72
CA GLY A 396 21.96 -6.21 -26.85
C GLY A 396 23.37 -5.76 -27.27
N GLU A 397 23.82 -4.61 -26.76
CA GLU A 397 25.23 -4.16 -26.72
C GLU A 397 26.23 -5.12 -26.03
N PRO A 398 27.35 -5.52 -26.66
CA PRO A 398 28.30 -6.49 -26.09
C PRO A 398 28.57 -6.33 -24.58
N CYS A 399 28.47 -7.44 -23.86
CA CYS A 399 28.79 -7.52 -22.45
C CYS A 399 30.21 -8.10 -22.28
N PRO A 400 31.22 -7.30 -21.89
CA PRO A 400 32.55 -7.82 -21.61
C PRO A 400 32.56 -8.60 -20.28
N ASP A 401 33.06 -9.84 -20.32
CA ASP A 401 33.48 -10.72 -19.21
C ASP A 401 32.81 -10.51 -17.83
N ASN A 402 31.48 -10.36 -17.79
CA ASN A 402 30.72 -10.33 -16.55
C ASN A 402 30.04 -11.69 -16.32
N PRO A 403 30.36 -12.42 -15.23
CA PRO A 403 29.70 -13.69 -14.93
C PRO A 403 28.20 -13.55 -14.63
N ASP A 404 27.74 -12.35 -14.25
CA ASP A 404 26.32 -12.04 -14.12
C ASP A 404 25.77 -11.29 -15.35
N ILE A 405 25.11 -12.07 -16.19
CA ILE A 405 24.37 -11.61 -17.37
C ILE A 405 23.34 -10.54 -16.97
N LEU A 406 22.63 -10.66 -15.84
CA LEU A 406 21.63 -9.65 -15.48
C LEU A 406 22.27 -8.31 -15.24
N ASP A 407 23.28 -8.25 -14.37
CA ASP A 407 23.94 -7.00 -14.00
C ASP A 407 24.56 -6.30 -15.20
N CYS A 408 25.11 -7.06 -16.15
CA CYS A 408 25.71 -6.48 -17.34
C CYS A 408 24.70 -5.87 -18.32
N TRP A 409 23.52 -6.48 -18.43
CA TRP A 409 22.53 -6.18 -19.45
C TRP A 409 21.35 -5.35 -18.95
N LYS A 410 21.04 -5.39 -17.64
CA LYS A 410 19.82 -4.80 -17.07
C LYS A 410 19.72 -3.30 -17.26
N GLU A 411 20.85 -2.60 -17.35
CA GLU A 411 20.91 -1.14 -17.48
C GLU A 411 21.25 -0.66 -18.91
N ARG A 412 21.45 -1.59 -19.86
CA ARG A 412 21.85 -1.26 -21.24
C ARG A 412 20.75 -0.54 -22.00
N GLN A 413 21.14 0.17 -23.06
CA GLN A 413 20.18 0.87 -23.90
C GLN A 413 19.32 -0.11 -24.71
N ILE A 414 18.11 0.34 -25.01
CA ILE A 414 17.06 -0.42 -25.68
C ILE A 414 17.02 0.01 -27.14
N GLY A 415 17.14 -0.91 -28.10
CA GLY A 415 16.95 -0.62 -29.51
C GLY A 415 15.46 -0.49 -29.87
N HIS A 416 15.19 -0.50 -31.17
CA HIS A 416 13.83 -0.47 -31.68
C HIS A 416 13.68 -1.42 -32.87
N ASN A 417 12.48 -1.96 -33.03
CA ASN A 417 12.10 -2.76 -34.19
C ASN A 417 10.89 -2.09 -34.83
N GLU A 418 11.11 -1.36 -35.92
CA GLU A 418 10.07 -0.52 -36.54
C GLU A 418 8.82 -1.31 -36.90
N THR A 419 8.99 -2.48 -37.55
CA THR A 419 7.87 -3.34 -37.96
C THR A 419 7.06 -3.81 -36.75
N TYR A 420 7.72 -4.38 -35.74
CA TYR A 420 7.03 -4.86 -34.54
C TYR A 420 6.29 -3.73 -33.80
N PHE A 421 6.93 -2.56 -33.70
CA PHE A 421 6.39 -1.42 -32.96
C PHE A 421 5.18 -0.83 -33.69
N ALA A 422 5.26 -0.71 -35.03
CA ALA A 422 4.15 -0.24 -35.87
C ALA A 422 2.95 -1.22 -35.85
N GLU A 423 3.20 -2.53 -35.96
CA GLU A 423 2.14 -3.55 -35.89
C GLU A 423 1.45 -3.55 -34.52
N TRP A 424 2.23 -3.45 -33.44
CA TRP A 424 1.70 -3.33 -32.10
C TRP A 424 0.87 -2.04 -31.97
N ALA A 425 1.40 -0.91 -32.44
CA ALA A 425 0.76 0.40 -32.35
C ALA A 425 -0.58 0.43 -33.09
N ALA A 426 -0.62 -0.03 -34.33
CA ALA A 426 -1.84 -0.09 -35.14
C ALA A 426 -2.95 -0.88 -34.42
N ARG A 427 -2.62 -2.06 -33.87
CA ARG A 427 -3.58 -2.90 -33.14
C ARG A 427 -4.06 -2.22 -31.85
N VAL A 428 -3.15 -1.72 -31.03
CA VAL A 428 -3.49 -1.21 -29.69
C VAL A 428 -4.17 0.15 -29.77
N PHE A 429 -3.74 1.04 -30.66
CA PHE A 429 -4.34 2.36 -30.82
C PHE A 429 -5.78 2.28 -31.34
N ALA A 430 -6.03 1.41 -32.33
CA ALA A 430 -7.40 1.16 -32.80
C ALA A 430 -8.30 0.63 -31.67
N ALA A 431 -7.83 -0.36 -30.92
CA ALA A 431 -8.60 -0.94 -29.82
C ALA A 431 -8.81 0.05 -28.66
N ALA A 432 -7.83 0.90 -28.36
CA ALA A 432 -7.93 1.93 -27.32
C ALA A 432 -8.93 3.02 -27.71
N LYS A 433 -8.91 3.49 -28.98
CA LYS A 433 -9.88 4.45 -29.51
C LYS A 433 -11.31 3.91 -29.41
N GLU A 434 -11.53 2.65 -29.80
CA GLU A 434 -12.85 2.02 -29.72
C GLU A 434 -13.35 1.92 -28.27
N ARG A 435 -12.49 1.55 -27.33
CA ARG A 435 -12.83 1.52 -25.90
C ARG A 435 -13.20 2.90 -25.38
N LYS A 436 -12.40 3.92 -25.71
CA LYS A 436 -12.65 5.30 -25.31
C LYS A 436 -14.00 5.80 -25.81
N ALA A 437 -14.33 5.55 -27.08
CA ALA A 437 -15.62 5.90 -27.66
C ALA A 437 -16.78 5.20 -26.94
N ARG A 438 -16.63 3.91 -26.59
CA ARG A 438 -17.64 3.17 -25.81
C ARG A 438 -17.83 3.72 -24.40
N SER A 439 -16.75 4.06 -23.70
CA SER A 439 -16.83 4.68 -22.37
C SER A 439 -17.56 6.03 -22.42
N ALA A 440 -17.23 6.88 -23.39
CA ALA A 440 -17.88 8.18 -23.58
C ALA A 440 -19.39 8.03 -23.85
N ALA A 441 -19.78 7.06 -24.68
CA ALA A 441 -21.19 6.76 -24.95
C ALA A 441 -21.94 6.26 -23.70
N ALA A 442 -21.29 5.45 -22.86
CA ALA A 442 -21.87 4.97 -21.60
C ALA A 442 -22.03 6.10 -20.58
N GLU A 443 -21.08 7.01 -20.49
CA GLU A 443 -21.16 8.18 -19.60
C GLU A 443 -22.30 9.12 -20.03
N ALA A 444 -22.41 9.42 -21.32
CA ALA A 444 -23.47 10.25 -21.88
C ALA A 444 -24.88 9.68 -21.58
N SER A 445 -25.07 8.37 -21.74
CA SER A 445 -26.36 7.72 -21.44
C SER A 445 -26.70 7.70 -19.94
N SER A 446 -25.70 7.59 -19.07
CA SER A 446 -25.89 7.63 -17.61
C SER A 446 -26.17 9.03 -17.05
N GLY A 447 -25.65 10.08 -17.71
CA GLY A 447 -25.89 11.47 -17.34
C GLY A 447 -27.31 11.95 -17.69
N ASP A 448 -27.87 11.43 -18.78
CA ASP A 448 -29.23 11.78 -19.24
C ASP A 448 -30.32 11.13 -18.36
N GLN A 449 -30.03 10.01 -17.69
CA GLN A 449 -30.93 9.38 -16.71
C GLN A 449 -30.93 10.02 -15.32
N ARG A 450 -30.00 10.96 -15.05
CA ARG A 450 -29.89 11.67 -13.76
C ARG A 450 -30.36 13.13 -13.83
N ARG A 451 -30.85 13.58 -14.99
CA ARG A 451 -31.62 14.82 -15.16
C ARG A 451 -33.09 14.50 -15.23
#